data_AF-A0A932NF07-F1
#
_entry.id   AF-A0A932NF07-F1
#
_cell.length_a   1.000
_cell.length_b   1.000
_cell.length_c   1.000
_cell.angle_alpha   90.00
_cell.angle_beta   90.00
_cell.angle_gamma   90.00
#
_symmetry.space_group_name_H-M   'P 1'
#
loop_
_entity.id
_entity.type
_entity.pdbx_description
1 polymer ?
#
loop_
_entity_poly.entity_id
_entity_poly.type
_entity_poly.pdbx_seq_one_letter_code
_entity_poly.pdbx_strand_id
1 'polypeptide(L)'
;MRKSAEEQRRENEKSLREFYDYFQTAKMYSDAAKNGITEGIKDIRLEAMRAIFEENLPVLIEAGEEKQIRAAITFLQKMNIRGVIVGGNDAWKCTDELREANVPVIIQRVHSVPWRDEQGYDDCYTLAAKLAAAKIKFAFSDAGSWQQRNLPFEAGTAIAFGLTENDALRALTLSPAEIFGVADRIGSIEVGKDATLFVSKGNALDGLTNVVEYAFIQGRTVSLSNKQTKLAKKYRTRYEQK
;
A
#
# COMPACT_ATOMS: atom_id res chain seq x y z
N MET A 1 -9.54 25.53 21.97
CA MET A 1 -9.67 24.67 23.17
C MET A 1 -9.95 23.25 22.70
N ARG A 2 -9.31 22.22 23.28
CA ARG A 2 -9.71 20.82 23.04
C ARG A 2 -11.14 20.63 23.56
N LYS A 3 -12.05 20.15 22.72
CA LYS A 3 -13.46 19.85 23.07
C LYS A 3 -13.51 18.84 24.24
N SER A 4 -14.60 18.84 25.01
CA SER A 4 -14.77 17.89 26.12
C SER A 4 -14.77 16.44 25.60
N ALA A 5 -14.34 15.48 26.42
CA ALA A 5 -14.29 14.06 26.03
C ALA A 5 -15.68 13.51 25.63
N GLU A 6 -16.75 14.00 26.24
CA GLU A 6 -18.13 13.62 25.88
C GLU A 6 -18.57 14.23 24.55
N GLU A 7 -18.18 15.47 24.27
CA GLU A 7 -18.46 16.12 22.99
C GLU A 7 -17.73 15.40 21.84
N GLN A 8 -16.48 15.03 22.05
CA GLN A 8 -15.70 14.24 21.08
C GLN A 8 -16.36 12.88 20.80
N ARG A 9 -16.87 12.19 21.84
CA ARG A 9 -17.59 10.92 21.66
C ARG A 9 -18.86 11.08 20.82
N ARG A 10 -19.69 12.08 21.13
CA ARG A 10 -20.93 12.34 20.37
C ARG A 10 -20.65 12.71 18.92
N GLU A 11 -19.63 13.53 18.66
CA GLU A 11 -19.21 13.87 17.30
C GLU A 11 -18.69 12.65 16.53
N ASN A 12 -17.88 11.80 17.17
CA ASN A 12 -17.39 10.56 16.57
C ASN A 12 -18.53 9.60 16.24
N GLU A 13 -19.50 9.42 17.14
CA GLU A 13 -20.68 8.57 16.90
C GLU A 13 -21.55 9.11 15.76
N LYS A 14 -21.72 10.43 15.68
CA LYS A 14 -22.45 11.06 14.57
C LYS A 14 -21.73 10.84 13.25
N SER A 15 -20.42 11.10 13.22
CA SER A 15 -19.58 10.93 12.01
C SER A 15 -19.55 9.48 11.54
N LEU A 16 -19.47 8.53 12.48
CA LEU A 16 -19.56 7.11 12.17
C LEU A 16 -20.94 6.75 11.59
N ARG A 17 -22.04 7.24 12.15
CA ARG A 17 -23.38 7.00 11.59
C ARG A 17 -23.50 7.51 10.16
N GLU A 18 -23.12 8.77 9.92
CA GLU A 18 -23.14 9.37 8.59
C GLU A 18 -22.28 8.56 7.59
N PHE A 19 -21.13 8.07 8.03
CA PHE A 19 -20.27 7.19 7.24
C PHE A 19 -20.95 5.86 6.91
N TYR A 20 -21.55 5.18 7.88
CA TYR A 20 -22.29 3.94 7.67
C TYR A 20 -23.49 4.14 6.73
N ASP A 21 -24.27 5.21 6.93
CA ASP A 21 -25.44 5.54 6.13
C ASP A 21 -25.05 5.83 4.67
N TYR A 22 -23.91 6.48 4.45
CA TYR A 22 -23.38 6.74 3.11
C TYR A 22 -23.05 5.44 2.37
N PHE A 23 -22.34 4.50 3.01
CA PHE A 23 -22.02 3.21 2.41
C PHE A 23 -23.25 2.33 2.19
N GLN A 24 -24.24 2.40 3.07
CA GLN A 24 -25.52 1.71 2.88
C GLN A 24 -26.30 2.29 1.69
N THR A 25 -26.36 3.61 1.58
CA THR A 25 -26.99 4.30 0.45
C THR A 25 -26.30 3.94 -0.87
N ALA A 26 -24.97 3.90 -0.88
CA ALA A 26 -24.19 3.49 -2.05
C ALA A 26 -24.45 2.02 -2.44
N LYS A 27 -24.58 1.13 -1.46
CA LYS A 27 -24.96 -0.28 -1.72
C LYS A 27 -26.36 -0.39 -2.32
N MET A 28 -27.34 0.30 -1.73
CA MET A 28 -28.72 0.34 -2.24
C MET A 28 -28.78 0.92 -3.66
N TYR A 29 -27.99 1.96 -3.95
CA TYR A 29 -27.90 2.55 -5.28
C TYR A 29 -27.29 1.57 -6.30
N SER A 30 -26.22 0.84 -5.94
CA SER A 30 -25.64 -0.20 -6.82
C SER A 30 -26.65 -1.32 -7.09
N ASP A 31 -27.40 -1.77 -6.08
CA ASP A 31 -28.43 -2.81 -6.26
C ASP A 31 -29.61 -2.30 -7.13
N ALA A 32 -30.04 -1.04 -6.94
CA ALA A 32 -31.07 -0.42 -7.77
C ALA A 32 -30.62 -0.21 -9.23
N ALA A 33 -29.35 0.14 -9.44
CA ALA A 33 -28.75 0.28 -10.76
C ALA A 33 -28.64 -1.05 -11.51
N LYS A 34 -28.28 -2.14 -10.81
CA LYS A 34 -28.30 -3.49 -11.39
C LYS A 34 -29.70 -3.91 -11.84
N ASN A 35 -30.74 -3.48 -11.13
CA ASN A 35 -32.13 -3.81 -11.44
C ASN A 35 -32.78 -2.87 -12.47
N GLY A 36 -32.02 -1.94 -13.08
CA GLY A 36 -32.51 -1.05 -14.14
C GLY A 36 -33.42 0.09 -13.65
N ILE A 37 -33.46 0.36 -12.34
CA ILE A 37 -34.40 1.34 -11.74
C ILE A 37 -33.86 2.78 -11.82
N THR A 38 -32.54 2.97 -12.01
CA THR A 38 -31.87 4.28 -11.89
C THR A 38 -31.55 4.97 -13.22
N GLU A 39 -32.16 4.56 -14.35
CA GLU A 39 -31.83 5.09 -15.69
C GLU A 39 -32.00 6.61 -15.87
N GLY A 40 -32.64 7.33 -14.94
CA GLY A 40 -32.92 8.76 -15.05
C GLY A 40 -32.19 9.72 -14.10
N ILE A 41 -31.63 9.26 -12.97
CA ILE A 41 -31.00 10.13 -11.96
C ILE A 41 -29.67 9.50 -11.52
N LYS A 42 -28.57 10.00 -12.10
CA LYS A 42 -27.21 9.56 -11.78
C LYS A 42 -26.56 10.52 -10.79
N ASP A 43 -26.41 10.10 -9.55
CA ASP A 43 -25.51 10.78 -8.61
C ASP A 43 -24.08 10.30 -8.87
N ILE A 44 -23.22 11.22 -9.32
CA ILE A 44 -21.82 10.93 -9.67
C ILE A 44 -21.07 10.30 -8.49
N ARG A 45 -21.40 10.67 -7.25
CA ARG A 45 -20.72 10.17 -6.04
C ARG A 45 -21.08 8.71 -5.77
N LEU A 46 -22.36 8.36 -5.89
CA LEU A 46 -22.83 6.99 -5.69
C LEU A 46 -22.43 6.08 -6.86
N GLU A 47 -22.39 6.63 -8.07
CA GLU A 47 -21.91 5.92 -9.26
C GLU A 47 -20.45 5.47 -9.10
N ALA A 48 -19.58 6.36 -8.59
CA ALA A 48 -18.17 6.03 -8.34
C ALA A 48 -17.99 4.89 -7.32
N MET A 49 -18.93 4.73 -6.39
CA MET A 49 -18.88 3.67 -5.38
C MET A 49 -19.36 2.31 -5.90
N ARG A 50 -20.01 2.25 -7.06
CA ARG A 50 -20.47 0.97 -7.63
C ARG A 50 -19.32 0.00 -7.84
N ALA A 51 -18.16 0.47 -8.28
CA ALA A 51 -16.97 -0.37 -8.48
C ALA A 51 -16.55 -1.13 -7.20
N ILE A 52 -16.80 -0.58 -6.01
CA ILE A 52 -16.50 -1.23 -4.73
C ILE A 52 -17.36 -2.50 -4.55
N PHE A 53 -18.63 -2.44 -4.95
CA PHE A 53 -19.61 -3.52 -4.75
C PHE A 53 -19.72 -4.47 -5.96
N GLU A 54 -19.50 -3.98 -7.18
CA GLU A 54 -19.67 -4.73 -8.43
C GLU A 54 -18.36 -5.37 -8.90
N GLU A 55 -17.28 -4.58 -8.92
CA GLU A 55 -15.97 -5.00 -9.41
C GLU A 55 -15.04 -5.45 -8.26
N ASN A 56 -15.56 -5.48 -7.03
CA ASN A 56 -14.82 -5.86 -5.83
C ASN A 56 -13.53 -5.05 -5.62
N LEU A 57 -13.60 -3.75 -5.95
CA LEU A 57 -12.48 -2.83 -5.80
C LEU A 57 -12.11 -2.66 -4.32
N PRO A 58 -10.83 -2.83 -3.93
CA PRO A 58 -10.42 -2.72 -2.53
C PRO A 58 -10.54 -1.28 -2.00
N VAL A 59 -11.15 -1.12 -0.83
CA VAL A 59 -11.18 0.16 -0.10
C VAL A 59 -9.92 0.31 0.75
N LEU A 60 -9.16 1.38 0.52
CA LEU A 60 -8.00 1.72 1.34
C LEU A 60 -8.47 2.49 2.58
N ILE A 61 -8.19 1.95 3.76
CA ILE A 61 -8.54 2.57 5.05
C ILE A 61 -7.25 2.93 5.77
N GLU A 62 -7.02 4.21 6.00
CA GLU A 62 -5.91 4.68 6.81
C GLU A 62 -6.20 4.41 8.29
N ALA A 63 -5.43 3.50 8.89
CA ALA A 63 -5.56 3.11 10.28
C ALA A 63 -4.19 2.73 10.82
N GLY A 64 -3.71 3.47 11.82
CA GLY A 64 -2.41 3.24 12.45
C GLY A 64 -2.52 2.54 13.80
N GLU A 65 -3.57 2.85 14.57
CA GLU A 65 -3.76 2.32 15.93
C GLU A 65 -4.57 1.03 15.98
N GLU A 66 -4.33 0.21 16.99
CA GLU A 66 -5.04 -1.06 17.23
C GLU A 66 -6.57 -0.90 17.17
N LYS A 67 -7.11 0.12 17.85
CA LYS A 67 -8.56 0.39 17.88
C LYS A 67 -9.12 0.75 16.51
N GLN A 68 -8.36 1.50 15.71
CA GLN A 68 -8.75 1.88 14.36
C GLN A 68 -8.74 0.67 13.44
N ILE A 69 -7.72 -0.20 13.55
CA ILE A 69 -7.58 -1.42 12.75
C ILE A 69 -8.75 -2.38 13.06
N ARG A 70 -9.04 -2.64 14.34
CA ARG A 70 -10.19 -3.48 14.75
C ARG A 70 -11.53 -2.92 14.25
N ALA A 71 -11.71 -1.60 14.34
CA ALA A 71 -12.92 -0.94 13.84
C ALA A 71 -13.04 -1.05 12.31
N ALA A 72 -11.93 -0.89 11.58
CA ALA A 72 -11.88 -1.06 10.14
C ALA A 72 -12.21 -2.50 9.72
N ILE A 73 -11.65 -3.51 10.39
CA ILE A 73 -11.97 -4.93 10.13
C ILE A 73 -13.47 -5.19 10.34
N THR A 74 -14.02 -4.70 11.46
CA THR A 74 -15.45 -4.85 11.77
C THR A 74 -16.32 -4.19 10.69
N PHE A 75 -15.92 -3.02 10.20
CA PHE A 75 -16.62 -2.31 9.12
C PHE A 75 -16.61 -3.11 7.81
N LEU A 76 -15.44 -3.62 7.41
CA LEU A 76 -15.27 -4.42 6.19
C LEU A 76 -16.13 -5.68 6.23
N GLN A 77 -16.15 -6.38 7.37
CA GLN A 77 -16.99 -7.57 7.58
C GLN A 77 -18.48 -7.24 7.51
N LYS A 78 -18.91 -6.14 8.15
CA LYS A 78 -20.32 -5.72 8.16
C LYS A 78 -20.84 -5.36 6.77
N MET A 79 -20.01 -4.73 5.95
CA MET A 79 -20.38 -4.34 4.58
C MET A 79 -20.14 -5.46 3.55
N ASN A 80 -19.40 -6.50 3.92
CA ASN A 80 -18.92 -7.56 3.02
C ASN A 80 -18.17 -6.99 1.81
N ILE A 81 -17.24 -6.07 2.07
CA ILE A 81 -16.41 -5.41 1.05
C ILE A 81 -14.93 -5.75 1.27
N ARG A 82 -14.18 -5.77 0.18
CA ARG A 82 -12.72 -5.92 0.23
C ARG A 82 -12.08 -4.64 0.75
N GLY A 83 -11.17 -4.76 1.72
CA GLY A 83 -10.43 -3.62 2.25
C GLY A 83 -8.95 -3.90 2.43
N VAL A 84 -8.19 -2.82 2.58
CA VAL A 84 -6.74 -2.81 2.79
C VAL A 84 -6.45 -1.76 3.85
N ILE A 85 -5.66 -2.12 4.86
CA ILE A 85 -5.23 -1.16 5.88
C ILE A 85 -3.98 -0.44 5.39
N VAL A 86 -3.97 0.89 5.48
CA VAL A 86 -2.82 1.74 5.17
C VAL A 86 -2.26 2.30 6.48
N GLY A 87 -0.94 2.21 6.66
CA GLY A 87 -0.24 2.65 7.87
C GLY A 87 0.07 1.47 8.79
N GLY A 88 -0.96 0.94 9.46
CA GLY A 88 -0.87 -0.33 10.19
C GLY A 88 0.23 -0.40 11.26
N ASN A 89 0.58 0.70 11.93
CA ASN A 89 1.68 0.76 12.89
C ASN A 89 1.51 -0.24 14.05
N ASP A 90 0.29 -0.41 14.54
CA ASP A 90 -0.08 -1.39 15.57
C ASP A 90 -0.61 -2.73 14.99
N ALA A 91 -0.45 -2.98 13.68
CA ALA A 91 -0.97 -4.19 13.04
C ALA A 91 -0.40 -5.49 13.64
N TRP A 92 0.81 -5.43 14.21
CA TRP A 92 1.42 -6.55 14.94
C TRP A 92 0.65 -7.00 16.19
N LYS A 93 -0.24 -6.15 16.73
CA LYS A 93 -1.13 -6.49 17.86
C LYS A 93 -2.45 -7.15 17.43
N CYS A 94 -2.84 -6.99 16.18
CA CYS A 94 -4.10 -7.48 15.61
C CYS A 94 -3.88 -8.57 14.55
N THR A 95 -2.82 -9.38 14.72
CA THR A 95 -2.39 -10.30 13.67
C THR A 95 -3.41 -11.39 13.40
N ASP A 96 -4.06 -11.90 14.45
CA ASP A 96 -5.09 -12.93 14.31
C ASP A 96 -6.34 -12.40 13.60
N GLU A 97 -6.82 -11.21 13.99
CA GLU A 97 -8.00 -10.60 13.38
C GLU A 97 -7.76 -10.22 11.91
N LEU A 98 -6.56 -9.72 11.59
CA LEU A 98 -6.17 -9.41 10.22
C LEU A 98 -6.07 -10.67 9.35
N ARG A 99 -5.54 -11.76 9.91
CA ARG A 99 -5.40 -13.05 9.23
C ARG A 99 -6.76 -13.69 8.98
N GLU A 100 -7.64 -13.72 9.98
CA GLU A 100 -9.00 -14.26 9.86
C GLU A 100 -9.84 -13.49 8.84
N ALA A 101 -9.72 -12.16 8.83
CA ALA A 101 -10.41 -11.32 7.87
C ALA A 101 -9.73 -11.28 6.47
N ASN A 102 -8.54 -11.88 6.34
CA ASN A 102 -7.70 -11.83 5.14
C ASN A 102 -7.47 -10.39 4.63
N VAL A 103 -7.26 -9.46 5.56
CA VAL A 103 -7.06 -8.03 5.26
C VAL A 103 -5.56 -7.73 5.15
N PRO A 104 -5.08 -7.31 3.97
CA PRO A 104 -3.69 -6.94 3.78
C PRO A 104 -3.35 -5.57 4.38
N VAL A 105 -2.07 -5.36 4.66
CA VAL A 105 -1.54 -4.13 5.27
C VAL A 105 -0.50 -3.46 4.36
N ILE A 106 -0.64 -2.16 4.11
CA ILE A 106 0.35 -1.34 3.42
C ILE A 106 1.14 -0.55 4.46
N ILE A 107 2.42 -0.89 4.61
CA ILE A 107 3.35 -0.18 5.50
C ILE A 107 3.79 1.09 4.78
N GLN A 108 3.57 2.25 5.40
CA GLN A 108 3.74 3.56 4.75
C GLN A 108 5.14 4.16 4.82
N ARG A 109 5.96 3.76 5.79
CA ARG A 109 7.34 4.24 5.92
C ARG A 109 8.11 3.37 6.91
N VAL A 110 9.12 2.67 6.41
CA VAL A 110 10.02 1.86 7.25
C VAL A 110 11.08 2.75 7.89
N HIS A 111 11.62 3.70 7.12
CA HIS A 111 12.60 4.70 7.59
C HIS A 111 11.90 5.84 8.34
N SER A 112 11.33 5.49 9.50
CA SER A 112 10.67 6.44 10.40
C SER A 112 11.16 6.27 11.82
N VAL A 113 10.96 7.31 12.61
CA VAL A 113 11.02 7.18 14.08
C VAL A 113 9.71 6.57 14.59
N PRO A 114 9.76 5.83 15.72
CA PRO A 114 8.56 5.36 16.39
C PRO A 114 7.62 6.52 16.74
N TRP A 115 6.32 6.24 16.78
CA TRP A 115 5.30 7.26 17.02
C TRP A 115 5.13 7.61 18.49
N ARG A 116 5.61 6.74 19.38
CA ARG A 116 5.42 6.88 20.82
C ARG A 116 6.75 6.66 21.51
N ASP A 117 6.95 7.38 22.62
CA ASP A 117 8.21 7.35 23.36
C ASP A 117 8.47 5.96 23.99
N GLU A 118 7.41 5.19 24.28
CA GLU A 118 7.52 3.84 24.84
C GLU A 118 7.83 2.74 23.81
N GLN A 119 7.79 3.05 22.51
CA GLN A 119 8.06 2.06 21.46
C GLN A 119 9.55 1.79 21.33
N GLY A 120 9.88 0.57 20.90
CA GLY A 120 11.26 0.21 20.57
C GLY A 120 11.77 1.08 19.44
N TYR A 121 13.03 1.50 19.51
CA TYR A 121 13.66 2.32 18.46
C TYR A 121 13.63 1.64 17.07
N ASP A 122 13.48 0.32 17.06
CA ASP A 122 13.47 -0.55 15.89
C ASP A 122 12.07 -1.06 15.49
N ASP A 123 11.00 -0.62 16.15
CA ASP A 123 9.65 -1.11 15.89
C ASP A 123 9.20 -0.88 14.43
N CYS A 124 9.56 0.27 13.85
CA CYS A 124 9.26 0.58 12.44
C CYS A 124 9.95 -0.38 11.46
N TYR A 125 11.14 -0.89 11.80
CA TYR A 125 11.90 -1.82 10.95
C TYR A 125 11.45 -3.27 11.13
N THR A 126 11.11 -3.66 12.36
CA THR A 126 10.71 -5.04 12.68
C THR A 126 9.25 -5.35 12.32
N LEU A 127 8.40 -4.34 12.10
CA LEU A 127 6.98 -4.51 11.78
C LEU A 127 6.76 -5.45 10.59
N ALA A 128 7.51 -5.29 9.50
CA ALA A 128 7.38 -6.14 8.32
C ALA A 128 7.71 -7.61 8.62
N ALA A 129 8.75 -7.86 9.43
CA ALA A 129 9.13 -9.20 9.86
C ALA A 129 8.03 -9.83 10.75
N LYS A 130 7.44 -9.05 11.67
CA LYS A 130 6.32 -9.49 12.52
C LYS A 130 5.09 -9.87 11.67
N LEU A 131 4.75 -9.08 10.65
CA LEU A 131 3.63 -9.38 9.74
C LEU A 131 3.90 -10.60 8.85
N ALA A 132 5.14 -10.75 8.36
CA ALA A 132 5.56 -11.93 7.60
C ALA A 132 5.46 -13.21 8.44
N ALA A 133 5.93 -13.17 9.69
CA ALA A 133 5.83 -14.28 10.63
C ALA A 133 4.37 -14.68 10.92
N ALA A 134 3.47 -13.69 10.98
CA ALA A 134 2.03 -13.88 11.13
C ALA A 134 1.33 -14.34 9.83
N LYS A 135 2.06 -14.50 8.71
CA LYS A 135 1.54 -14.84 7.38
C LYS A 135 0.49 -13.85 6.84
N ILE A 136 0.59 -12.59 7.25
CA ILE A 136 -0.28 -11.52 6.75
C ILE A 136 0.32 -10.97 5.47
N LYS A 137 -0.51 -10.76 4.45
CA LYS A 137 -0.06 -10.11 3.22
C LYS A 137 0.22 -8.64 3.50
N PHE A 138 1.41 -8.19 3.19
CA PHE A 138 1.77 -6.78 3.30
C PHE A 138 2.48 -6.26 2.05
N ALA A 139 2.44 -4.95 1.88
CA ALA A 139 3.19 -4.24 0.84
C ALA A 139 3.88 -3.01 1.44
N PHE A 140 5.00 -2.63 0.85
CA PHE A 140 5.67 -1.37 1.18
C PHE A 140 5.12 -0.25 0.32
N SER A 141 4.96 0.93 0.93
CA SER A 141 4.70 2.20 0.25
C SER A 141 5.52 3.27 0.94
N ASP A 142 5.80 4.36 0.24
CA ASP A 142 6.12 5.64 0.90
C ASP A 142 4.90 6.55 0.75
N ALA A 143 4.40 7.09 1.86
CA ALA A 143 3.28 8.03 1.87
C ALA A 143 3.57 9.34 1.08
N GLY A 144 4.84 9.63 0.74
CA GLY A 144 5.25 10.79 -0.05
C GLY A 144 5.55 10.47 -1.52
N SER A 145 5.77 11.50 -2.33
CA SER A 145 6.15 11.37 -3.75
C SER A 145 7.65 11.36 -4.01
N TRP A 146 8.44 11.98 -3.14
CA TRP A 146 9.87 12.22 -3.38
C TRP A 146 10.79 11.06 -2.98
N GLN A 147 10.38 10.24 -2.03
CA GLN A 147 11.17 9.11 -1.50
C GLN A 147 10.79 7.75 -2.10
N GLN A 148 9.77 7.65 -2.97
CA GLN A 148 9.32 6.37 -3.57
C GLN A 148 10.43 5.58 -4.27
N ARG A 149 11.45 6.29 -4.78
CA ARG A 149 12.67 5.70 -5.36
C ARG A 149 13.51 4.86 -4.38
N ASN A 150 13.30 5.04 -3.09
CA ASN A 150 14.04 4.38 -2.01
C ASN A 150 13.27 3.19 -1.41
N LEU A 151 12.08 2.89 -1.93
CA LEU A 151 11.26 1.76 -1.47
C LEU A 151 12.01 0.41 -1.46
N PRO A 152 12.88 0.07 -2.43
CA PRO A 152 13.69 -1.14 -2.36
C PRO A 152 14.66 -1.15 -1.17
N PHE A 153 15.18 0.02 -0.78
CA PHE A 153 16.14 0.16 0.32
C PHE A 153 15.44 0.12 1.69
N GLU A 154 14.20 0.57 1.76
CA GLU A 154 13.33 0.36 2.93
C GLU A 154 13.09 -1.13 3.17
N ALA A 155 12.78 -1.88 2.12
CA ALA A 155 12.65 -3.34 2.19
C ALA A 155 14.00 -4.00 2.55
N GLY A 156 15.11 -3.54 1.97
CA GLY A 156 16.46 -3.99 2.33
C GLY A 156 16.81 -3.76 3.80
N THR A 157 16.34 -2.65 4.38
CA THR A 157 16.49 -2.39 5.82
C THR A 157 15.67 -3.37 6.64
N ALA A 158 14.42 -3.65 6.26
CA ALA A 158 13.59 -4.64 6.95
C ALA A 158 14.24 -6.05 6.95
N ILE A 159 15.03 -6.41 5.92
CA ILE A 159 15.79 -7.66 5.90
C ILE A 159 16.81 -7.71 7.04
N ALA A 160 17.53 -6.61 7.28
CA ALA A 160 18.49 -6.52 8.38
C ALA A 160 17.84 -6.66 9.77
N PHE A 161 16.53 -6.42 9.87
CA PHE A 161 15.72 -6.54 11.08
C PHE A 161 14.85 -7.82 11.12
N GLY A 162 15.19 -8.84 10.32
CA GLY A 162 14.62 -10.18 10.42
C GLY A 162 13.60 -10.57 9.35
N LEU A 163 13.35 -9.72 8.35
CA LEU A 163 12.54 -10.10 7.19
C LEU A 163 13.38 -10.97 6.23
N THR A 164 12.77 -11.98 5.60
CA THR A 164 13.48 -12.75 4.58
C THR A 164 13.56 -11.97 3.26
N GLU A 165 14.61 -12.19 2.47
CA GLU A 165 14.75 -11.54 1.16
C GLU A 165 13.58 -11.86 0.22
N ASN A 166 13.07 -13.09 0.26
CA ASN A 166 11.92 -13.50 -0.53
C ASN A 166 10.63 -12.77 -0.11
N ASP A 167 10.40 -12.60 1.19
CA ASP A 167 9.22 -11.87 1.69
C ASP A 167 9.33 -10.38 1.34
N ALA A 168 10.53 -9.81 1.43
CA ALA A 168 10.80 -8.42 1.02
C ALA A 168 10.52 -8.22 -0.47
N LEU A 169 11.03 -9.10 -1.34
CA LEU A 169 10.79 -9.04 -2.78
C LEU A 169 9.30 -9.23 -3.09
N ARG A 170 8.64 -10.19 -2.44
CA ARG A 170 7.19 -10.43 -2.60
C ARG A 170 6.38 -9.20 -2.19
N ALA A 171 6.72 -8.55 -1.07
CA ALA A 171 6.06 -7.34 -0.57
C ALA A 171 6.23 -6.12 -1.51
N LEU A 172 7.26 -6.09 -2.35
CA LEU A 172 7.46 -5.05 -3.36
C LEU A 172 6.81 -5.35 -4.71
N THR A 173 6.51 -6.62 -5.01
CA THR A 173 6.14 -7.07 -6.36
C THR A 173 4.78 -7.75 -6.38
N LEU A 174 4.70 -9.01 -5.93
CA LEU A 174 3.52 -9.85 -6.05
C LEU A 174 2.42 -9.47 -5.04
N SER A 175 2.78 -9.16 -3.79
CA SER A 175 1.80 -8.75 -2.76
C SER A 175 0.99 -7.52 -3.18
N PRO A 176 1.58 -6.38 -3.62
CA PRO A 176 0.78 -5.25 -4.08
C PRO A 176 -0.04 -5.59 -5.32
N ALA A 177 0.47 -6.41 -6.25
CA ALA A 177 -0.31 -6.86 -7.40
C ALA A 177 -1.53 -7.69 -6.98
N GLU A 178 -1.41 -8.58 -5.99
CA GLU A 178 -2.52 -9.33 -5.42
C GLU A 178 -3.51 -8.40 -4.70
N ILE A 179 -3.01 -7.43 -3.91
CA ILE A 179 -3.80 -6.44 -3.16
C ILE A 179 -4.68 -5.60 -4.10
N PHE A 180 -4.16 -5.22 -5.27
CA PHE A 180 -4.93 -4.44 -6.25
C PHE A 180 -5.64 -5.30 -7.31
N GLY A 181 -5.51 -6.63 -7.28
CA GLY A 181 -6.21 -7.53 -8.20
C GLY A 181 -5.63 -7.54 -9.62
N VAL A 182 -4.34 -7.23 -9.77
CA VAL A 182 -3.61 -7.17 -11.05
C VAL A 182 -2.47 -8.20 -11.12
N ALA A 183 -2.48 -9.20 -10.24
CA ALA A 183 -1.47 -10.24 -10.13
C ALA A 183 -1.43 -11.20 -11.33
N ASP A 184 -2.50 -11.22 -12.14
CA ASP A 184 -2.60 -11.91 -13.42
C ASP A 184 -1.69 -11.27 -14.48
N ARG A 185 -1.43 -9.96 -14.37
CA ARG A 185 -0.63 -9.20 -15.33
C ARG A 185 0.76 -8.84 -14.86
N ILE A 186 0.95 -8.55 -13.58
CA ILE A 186 2.23 -8.06 -13.04
C ILE A 186 2.58 -8.69 -11.68
N GLY A 187 3.83 -8.50 -11.24
CA GLY A 187 4.28 -8.84 -9.89
C GLY A 187 5.07 -10.14 -9.78
N SER A 188 5.13 -10.98 -10.82
CA SER A 188 6.07 -12.11 -10.89
C SER A 188 6.55 -12.35 -12.32
N ILE A 189 7.65 -13.09 -12.46
CA ILE A 189 8.23 -13.47 -13.74
C ILE A 189 7.68 -14.85 -14.12
N GLU A 190 6.54 -14.85 -14.80
CA GLU A 190 5.81 -16.04 -15.23
C GLU A 190 5.33 -15.88 -16.68
N VAL A 191 5.16 -17.01 -17.37
CA VAL A 191 4.65 -17.01 -18.75
C VAL A 191 3.22 -16.45 -18.76
N GLY A 192 2.96 -15.48 -19.64
CA GLY A 192 1.66 -14.83 -19.80
C GLY A 192 1.51 -13.46 -19.10
N LYS A 193 2.48 -13.05 -18.26
CA LYS A 193 2.49 -11.74 -17.60
C LYS A 193 3.17 -10.66 -18.44
N ASP A 194 2.88 -9.39 -18.13
CA ASP A 194 3.51 -8.24 -18.76
C ASP A 194 5.03 -8.26 -18.46
N ALA A 195 5.85 -8.16 -19.50
CA ALA A 195 7.31 -8.15 -19.40
C ALA A 195 7.83 -6.79 -18.84
N THR A 196 7.52 -6.54 -17.57
CA THR A 196 7.98 -5.37 -16.81
C THR A 196 9.03 -5.82 -15.80
N LEU A 197 10.29 -5.66 -16.17
CA LEU A 197 11.44 -6.14 -15.40
C LEU A 197 12.62 -5.20 -15.56
N PHE A 198 13.55 -5.24 -14.61
CA PHE A 198 14.82 -4.54 -14.71
C PHE A 198 15.96 -5.49 -14.34
N VAL A 199 17.14 -5.20 -14.86
CA VAL A 199 18.37 -5.93 -14.59
C VAL A 199 19.29 -5.00 -13.81
N SER A 200 19.73 -5.45 -12.65
CA SER A 200 20.71 -4.75 -11.82
C SER A 200 21.96 -5.62 -11.68
N LYS A 201 23.13 -5.00 -11.69
CA LYS A 201 24.41 -5.70 -11.52
C LYS A 201 24.61 -6.27 -10.11
N GLY A 202 23.98 -5.65 -9.12
CA GLY A 202 24.01 -6.08 -7.71
C GLY A 202 22.61 -6.31 -7.16
N ASN A 203 22.51 -6.47 -5.83
CA ASN A 203 21.21 -6.70 -5.20
C ASN A 203 20.35 -5.45 -5.31
N ALA A 204 19.14 -5.59 -5.88
CA ALA A 204 18.22 -4.48 -6.07
C ALA A 204 17.73 -3.85 -4.74
N LEU A 205 17.76 -4.62 -3.65
CA LEU A 205 17.34 -4.20 -2.31
C LEU A 205 18.45 -3.47 -1.54
N ASP A 206 19.69 -3.53 -2.03
CA ASP A 206 20.85 -2.89 -1.41
C ASP A 206 21.18 -1.57 -2.10
N GLY A 207 21.21 -0.48 -1.32
CA GLY A 207 21.54 0.87 -1.81
C GLY A 207 22.95 1.02 -2.35
N LEU A 208 23.89 0.17 -1.93
CA LEU A 208 25.29 0.27 -2.35
C LEU A 208 25.54 -0.46 -3.67
N THR A 209 24.96 -1.64 -3.84
CA THR A 209 25.21 -2.49 -5.01
C THR A 209 24.15 -2.38 -6.10
N ASN A 210 23.01 -1.73 -5.85
CA ASN A 210 21.97 -1.55 -6.86
C ASN A 210 22.43 -0.61 -7.99
N VAL A 211 22.83 -1.23 -9.11
CA VAL A 211 23.20 -0.55 -10.35
C VAL A 211 22.32 -1.09 -11.47
N VAL A 212 21.22 -0.40 -11.75
CA VAL A 212 20.28 -0.75 -12.82
C VAL A 212 20.95 -0.54 -14.19
N GLU A 213 21.09 -1.62 -14.95
CA GLU A 213 21.68 -1.62 -16.29
C GLU A 213 20.63 -1.62 -17.40
N TYR A 214 19.53 -2.34 -17.19
CA TYR A 214 18.43 -2.43 -18.16
C TYR A 214 17.08 -2.32 -17.46
N ALA A 215 16.11 -1.67 -18.10
CA ALA A 215 14.74 -1.64 -17.65
C ALA A 215 13.79 -1.83 -18.84
N PHE A 216 12.78 -2.65 -18.64
CA PHE A 216 11.75 -2.99 -19.61
C PHE A 216 10.38 -2.74 -18.98
N ILE A 217 9.48 -2.10 -19.71
CA ILE A 217 8.07 -1.93 -19.33
C ILE A 217 7.24 -2.49 -20.46
N GLN A 218 6.42 -3.52 -20.18
CA GLN A 218 5.60 -4.21 -21.18
C GLN A 218 6.42 -4.63 -22.43
N GLY A 219 7.64 -5.14 -22.20
CA GLY A 219 8.57 -5.57 -23.25
C GLY A 219 9.32 -4.45 -23.97
N ARG A 220 9.03 -3.18 -23.69
CA ARG A 220 9.72 -2.03 -24.29
C ARG A 220 10.88 -1.58 -23.42
N THR A 221 12.04 -1.36 -24.04
CA THR A 221 13.22 -0.81 -23.36
C THR A 221 12.98 0.63 -22.92
N VAL A 222 13.29 0.93 -21.66
CA VAL A 222 13.19 2.28 -21.09
C VAL A 222 14.57 2.92 -21.00
N SER A 223 14.66 4.21 -21.33
CA SER A 223 15.90 4.97 -21.14
C SER A 223 16.16 5.21 -19.65
N LEU A 224 17.31 4.76 -19.16
CA LEU A 224 17.79 5.05 -17.81
C LEU A 224 18.40 6.45 -17.67
N SER A 225 18.42 7.23 -18.76
CA SER A 225 18.98 8.59 -18.74
C SER A 225 18.02 9.56 -18.04
N ASN A 226 18.58 10.44 -17.23
CA ASN A 226 17.86 11.48 -16.50
C ASN A 226 18.62 12.81 -16.59
N LYS A 227 18.06 13.89 -16.03
CA LYS A 227 18.72 15.20 -16.03
C LYS A 227 20.09 15.17 -15.35
N GLN A 228 20.23 14.40 -14.26
CA GLN A 228 21.47 14.31 -13.49
C GLN A 228 22.59 13.62 -14.29
N THR A 229 22.31 12.50 -14.95
CA THR A 229 23.25 11.78 -15.82
C THR A 229 23.64 12.62 -17.04
N LYS A 230 22.69 13.33 -17.66
CA LYS A 230 22.98 14.28 -18.75
C LYS A 230 23.90 15.42 -18.29
N LEU A 231 23.62 16.02 -17.13
CA LEU A 231 24.46 17.08 -16.55
C LEU A 231 25.84 16.56 -16.15
N ALA A 232 25.93 15.41 -15.50
CA ALA A 232 27.18 14.78 -15.12
C ALA A 232 28.07 14.51 -16.35
N LYS A 233 27.48 13.98 -17.44
CA LYS A 233 28.19 13.78 -18.71
C LYS A 233 28.66 15.11 -19.30
N LYS A 234 27.80 16.13 -19.33
CA LYS A 234 28.12 17.48 -19.84
C LYS A 234 29.32 18.09 -19.10
N TYR A 235 29.33 18.03 -17.76
CA TYR A 235 30.40 18.64 -16.98
C TYR A 235 31.69 17.82 -16.98
N ARG A 236 31.63 16.48 -17.04
CA ARG A 236 32.84 15.63 -17.20
C ARG A 236 33.57 15.88 -18.51
N THR A 237 32.82 15.99 -19.61
CA THR A 237 33.39 16.24 -20.94
C THR A 237 34.25 17.52 -20.97
N ARG A 238 33.89 18.53 -20.16
CA ARG A 238 34.64 19.79 -20.04
C ARG A 238 36.05 19.62 -19.46
N TYR A 239 36.28 18.58 -18.66
CA TYR A 239 37.60 18.27 -18.10
C TYR A 239 38.43 17.31 -18.97
N GLU A 240 37.78 16.64 -19.94
CA GLU A 240 38.42 15.70 -20.87
C GLU A 240 38.96 16.40 -22.14
N GLN A 241 38.46 17.60 -22.44
CA GLN A 241 39.00 18.47 -23.48
C GLN A 241 40.23 19.22 -22.96
N LYS A 242 41.38 18.55 -22.95
CA LYS A 242 42.71 19.18 -22.84
C LYS A 242 43.28 19.46 -24.22
#